data_AF-A0A3R5WGM4-F1
#
_entry.id   AF-A0A3R5WGM4-F1
#
_cell.length_a   1.000
_cell.length_b   1.000
_cell.length_c   1.000
_cell.angle_alpha   90.00
_cell.angle_beta   90.00
_cell.angle_gamma   90.00
#
_symmetry.space_group_name_H-M   'P 1'
#
loop_
_entity.id
_entity.type
_entity.pdbx_description
1 polymer ?
#
loop_
_entity_poly.entity_id
_entity_poly.type
_entity_poly.pdbx_seq_one_letter_code
_entity_poly.pdbx_strand_id
1 'polypeptide(L)'
;MHNTELKFEDMKHGIDKAGGLFYQYRPCRRDVATIYDIENIRHGVVYAQTPLNMNDPFDSMIGYSPEKMYENCISMLVEELNIEDESFKFIISQFLKYKAVGKLAEFICMLNDLKKYLFSRQVSMHQVNVPIIIFIRQNLNTLYAKCPKKIKGVLSKEVFAAFLLIVSDMESVNITEDNLADMLKLDNVLDELYEKAVDIKDNVYIPTLRTFLSKLTVSCFSVSGWDNQLMWSHYANSYAGICIEYDFNQIKDVIGFIYPVEYTTERPTLSLQDLGVAGFNLGSEASVRSCEPNMGAILSYLLAKNVCWNYEKEWRIINVGEENTPLFIDLPFVKSITFGMNMDPICKQLLWDVCKEKGIECFEIEIGTENYELRRKYLSKKDFTYDIDLELNYIDILTKQISAASERIGKMGENIENEIENKNFSNVSPMLSDTLDMLSNSYYLKISLNRICEHETEELSSTGMPNEILNNISLVDTFVSQAKEMCVALKENMPIFLLGGLIKGHEYTIINKQLGDIHELVGKFENIEWNSFCIKIVSEDTENNSEYSEVDDVVKISE
;
A
#
# COMPACT_ATOMS: atom_id res chain seq x y z
N MET A 1 -21.05 3.67 -7.13
CA MET A 1 -22.03 4.54 -6.41
C MET A 1 -22.07 5.99 -6.94
N HIS A 2 -22.98 6.36 -7.85
CA HIS A 2 -23.13 7.79 -8.26
C HIS A 2 -24.27 8.47 -7.48
N ASN A 3 -23.92 9.48 -6.68
CA ASN A 3 -24.82 10.39 -5.94
C ASN A 3 -25.66 9.80 -4.80
N THR A 4 -25.12 8.88 -4.00
CA THR A 4 -25.73 8.53 -2.71
C THR A 4 -24.99 9.25 -1.59
N GLU A 5 -25.67 10.09 -0.82
CA GLU A 5 -25.14 10.57 0.47
C GLU A 5 -24.80 9.36 1.34
N LEU A 6 -23.55 9.25 1.78
CA LEU A 6 -23.08 8.13 2.58
C LEU A 6 -23.56 8.32 4.02
N LYS A 7 -24.66 7.66 4.38
CA LYS A 7 -25.20 7.73 5.74
C LYS A 7 -24.66 6.58 6.58
N PHE A 8 -24.37 6.86 7.84
CA PHE A 8 -23.93 5.86 8.82
C PHE A 8 -24.95 4.71 8.99
N GLU A 9 -26.24 5.01 8.82
CA GLU A 9 -27.32 4.02 8.84
C GLU A 9 -27.23 3.02 7.68
N ASP A 10 -26.85 3.49 6.48
CA ASP A 10 -26.65 2.63 5.30
C ASP A 10 -25.46 1.69 5.50
N MET A 11 -24.42 2.19 6.16
CA MET A 11 -23.25 1.38 6.53
C MET A 11 -23.62 0.26 7.51
N LYS A 12 -24.34 0.59 8.59
CA LYS A 12 -24.82 -0.44 9.55
C LYS A 12 -25.73 -1.46 8.88
N HIS A 13 -26.66 -1.02 8.04
CA HIS A 13 -27.52 -1.92 7.28
C HIS A 13 -26.71 -2.84 6.34
N GLY A 14 -25.64 -2.30 5.73
CA GLY A 14 -24.72 -3.07 4.91
C GLY A 14 -23.99 -4.16 5.70
N ILE A 15 -23.47 -3.83 6.89
CA ILE A 15 -22.81 -4.76 7.81
C ILE A 15 -23.79 -5.87 8.23
N ASP A 16 -25.01 -5.51 8.64
CA ASP A 16 -26.06 -6.46 9.03
C ASP A 16 -26.40 -7.41 7.88
N LYS A 17 -26.54 -6.88 6.66
CA LYS A 17 -26.83 -7.67 5.45
C LYS A 17 -25.69 -8.62 5.08
N ALA A 18 -24.44 -8.26 5.40
CA ALA A 18 -23.27 -9.13 5.22
C ALA A 18 -23.17 -10.21 6.31
N GLY A 19 -24.02 -10.17 7.34
CA GLY A 19 -24.02 -11.11 8.47
C GLY A 19 -23.21 -10.63 9.69
N GLY A 20 -22.60 -9.44 9.61
CA GLY A 20 -21.89 -8.78 10.72
C GLY A 20 -20.57 -9.43 11.16
N LEU A 21 -20.14 -10.54 10.54
CA LEU A 21 -18.86 -11.18 10.80
C LEU A 21 -17.87 -10.88 9.68
N PHE A 22 -16.71 -10.37 10.06
CA PHE A 22 -15.66 -9.89 9.16
C PHE A 22 -14.34 -10.57 9.53
N TYR A 23 -13.54 -10.89 8.52
CA TYR A 23 -12.40 -11.79 8.67
C TYR A 23 -11.11 -11.13 8.18
N GLN A 24 -10.02 -11.27 8.94
CA GLN A 24 -8.66 -11.00 8.47
C GLN A 24 -7.83 -12.27 8.46
N TYR A 25 -7.29 -12.59 7.29
CA TYR A 25 -6.33 -13.66 7.11
C TYR A 25 -4.93 -13.09 7.21
N ARG A 26 -4.11 -13.65 8.08
CA ARG A 26 -2.74 -13.19 8.30
C ARG A 26 -1.76 -14.36 8.18
N PRO A 27 -0.63 -14.18 7.48
CA PRO A 27 0.44 -15.17 7.52
C PRO A 27 0.99 -15.23 8.95
N CYS A 28 1.46 -16.40 9.36
CA CYS A 28 2.15 -16.55 10.63
C CYS A 28 3.50 -17.20 10.37
N ARG A 29 4.56 -16.51 10.77
CA ARG A 29 5.98 -16.83 10.55
C ARG A 29 6.77 -16.36 11.76
N ARG A 30 7.99 -16.85 11.94
CA ARG A 30 8.88 -16.34 13.00
C ARG A 30 9.57 -15.05 12.56
N ASP A 31 8.77 -14.03 12.28
CA ASP A 31 9.21 -12.74 11.79
C ASP A 31 8.52 -11.57 12.52
N VAL A 32 9.02 -10.38 12.23
CA VAL A 32 8.56 -9.13 12.84
C VAL A 32 7.08 -8.85 12.54
N ALA A 33 6.62 -9.17 11.31
CA ALA A 33 5.23 -9.00 10.91
C ALA A 33 4.26 -9.80 11.80
N THR A 34 4.62 -11.04 12.13
CA THR A 34 3.82 -11.87 13.03
C THR A 34 3.77 -11.29 14.45
N ILE A 35 4.88 -10.71 14.93
CA ILE A 35 4.89 -10.01 16.22
C ILE A 35 3.97 -8.77 16.17
N TYR A 36 3.91 -8.04 15.04
CA TYR A 36 2.93 -6.97 14.79
C TYR A 36 1.49 -7.44 14.91
N ASP A 37 1.12 -8.51 14.21
CA ASP A 37 -0.24 -9.04 14.23
C ASP A 37 -0.65 -9.52 15.64
N ILE A 38 0.24 -10.20 16.37
CA ILE A 38 -0.01 -10.69 17.73
C ILE A 38 -0.27 -9.53 18.70
N GLU A 39 0.56 -8.50 18.66
CA GLU A 39 0.39 -7.34 19.55
C GLU A 39 -0.84 -6.50 19.16
N ASN A 40 -1.18 -6.40 17.88
CA ASN A 40 -2.43 -5.76 17.46
C ASN A 40 -3.65 -6.48 18.04
N ILE A 41 -3.66 -7.82 18.01
CA ILE A 41 -4.70 -8.64 18.65
C ILE A 41 -4.72 -8.40 20.17
N ARG A 42 -3.56 -8.43 20.83
CA ARG A 42 -3.42 -8.20 22.28
C ARG A 42 -3.99 -6.84 22.69
N HIS A 43 -3.75 -5.80 21.91
CA HIS A 43 -4.25 -4.45 22.19
C HIS A 43 -5.66 -4.18 21.66
N GLY A 44 -6.25 -5.11 20.91
CA GLY A 44 -7.59 -4.95 20.34
C GLY A 44 -7.66 -3.86 19.27
N VAL A 45 -6.59 -3.71 18.48
CA VAL A 45 -6.48 -2.71 17.42
C VAL A 45 -6.22 -3.36 16.08
N VAL A 46 -6.55 -2.65 14.99
CA VAL A 46 -6.21 -3.04 13.63
C VAL A 46 -5.41 -1.93 12.96
N TYR A 47 -4.29 -2.30 12.35
CA TYR A 47 -3.48 -1.40 11.55
C TYR A 47 -4.18 -1.03 10.23
N ALA A 48 -4.22 0.26 9.93
CA ALA A 48 -4.69 0.83 8.68
C ALA A 48 -3.56 1.62 8.01
N GLN A 49 -3.25 1.26 6.77
CA GLN A 49 -2.14 1.81 5.99
C GLN A 49 -2.61 2.82 4.95
N THR A 50 -1.71 3.66 4.45
CA THR A 50 -2.04 4.54 3.34
C THR A 50 -2.29 3.73 2.05
N PRO A 51 -3.28 4.12 1.21
CA PRO A 51 -3.48 3.51 -0.12
C PRO A 51 -2.22 3.54 -1.00
N LEU A 52 -1.35 4.54 -0.78
CA LEU A 52 -0.07 4.67 -1.49
C LEU A 52 0.88 3.49 -1.25
N ASN A 53 0.72 2.77 -0.14
CA ASN A 53 1.53 1.61 0.22
C ASN A 53 0.93 0.28 -0.26
N MET A 54 -0.26 0.29 -0.87
CA MET A 54 -0.84 -0.92 -1.48
C MET A 54 -0.04 -1.30 -2.72
N ASN A 55 0.54 -2.49 -2.69
CA ASN A 55 1.48 -2.98 -3.71
C ASN A 55 0.84 -3.89 -4.77
N ASP A 56 -0.40 -4.33 -4.57
CA ASP A 56 -1.15 -5.05 -5.60
C ASP A 56 -1.61 -4.04 -6.66
N PRO A 57 -1.14 -4.16 -7.92
CA PRO A 57 -1.60 -3.28 -8.98
C PRO A 57 -3.11 -3.35 -9.17
N PHE A 58 -3.81 -4.42 -8.80
CA PHE A 58 -5.25 -4.64 -8.96
C PHE A 58 -6.14 -4.07 -7.85
N ASP A 59 -5.55 -3.50 -6.79
CA ASP A 59 -6.28 -2.79 -5.74
C ASP A 59 -6.48 -1.31 -6.10
N SER A 60 -5.52 -0.45 -5.75
CA SER A 60 -5.68 1.02 -5.84
C SER A 60 -4.39 1.69 -6.35
N MET A 61 -3.91 1.28 -7.53
CA MET A 61 -2.76 1.95 -8.14
C MET A 61 -3.15 3.32 -8.72
N ILE A 62 -2.38 4.35 -8.38
CA ILE A 62 -2.51 5.72 -8.92
C ILE A 62 -2.48 5.69 -10.45
N GLY A 63 -3.42 6.38 -11.09
CA GLY A 63 -3.28 6.84 -12.49
C GLY A 63 -2.98 5.74 -13.51
N TYR A 64 -3.74 4.64 -13.51
CA TYR A 64 -3.44 3.48 -14.36
C TYR A 64 -3.62 3.69 -15.88
N SER A 65 -4.42 4.68 -16.30
CA SER A 65 -4.55 5.05 -17.72
C SER A 65 -3.94 6.43 -17.96
N PRO A 66 -2.70 6.49 -18.49
CA PRO A 66 -2.11 7.73 -18.94
C PRO A 66 -3.02 8.47 -19.91
N GLU A 67 -3.75 7.74 -20.77
CA GLU A 67 -4.69 8.35 -21.71
C GLU A 67 -5.79 9.12 -20.99
N LYS A 68 -6.46 8.50 -20.00
CA LYS A 68 -7.51 9.17 -19.21
C LYS A 68 -6.94 10.34 -18.40
N MET A 69 -5.72 10.25 -17.87
CA MET A 69 -5.09 11.36 -17.17
C MET A 69 -4.86 12.55 -18.10
N TYR A 70 -4.26 12.30 -19.28
CA TYR A 70 -4.08 13.35 -20.28
C TYR A 70 -5.41 13.91 -20.76
N GLU A 71 -6.43 13.08 -20.98
CA GLU A 71 -7.78 13.54 -21.33
C GLU A 71 -8.33 14.53 -20.30
N ASN A 72 -8.20 14.23 -19.01
CA ASN A 72 -8.64 15.14 -17.94
C ASN A 72 -7.85 16.46 -17.96
N CYS A 73 -6.52 16.41 -18.04
CA CYS A 73 -5.68 17.61 -18.07
C CYS A 73 -5.97 18.47 -19.31
N ILE A 74 -6.09 17.84 -20.48
CA ILE A 74 -6.37 18.49 -21.76
C ILE A 74 -7.77 19.12 -21.74
N SER A 75 -8.78 18.39 -21.25
CA SER A 75 -10.14 18.91 -21.17
C SER A 75 -10.19 20.19 -20.33
N MET A 76 -9.55 20.19 -19.16
CA MET A 76 -9.50 21.38 -18.31
C MET A 76 -8.70 22.51 -18.95
N LEU A 77 -7.54 22.22 -19.55
CA LEU A 77 -6.73 23.22 -20.23
C LEU A 77 -7.48 23.91 -21.37
N VAL A 78 -8.20 23.13 -22.19
CA VAL A 78 -8.93 23.64 -23.36
C VAL A 78 -10.14 24.48 -22.96
N GLU A 79 -10.80 24.17 -21.84
CA GLU A 79 -11.92 24.98 -21.33
C GLU A 79 -11.49 26.37 -20.87
N GLU A 80 -10.23 26.54 -20.46
CA GLU A 80 -9.68 27.86 -20.08
C GLU A 80 -9.25 28.70 -21.29
N LEU A 81 -9.28 28.14 -22.51
CA LEU A 81 -8.98 28.89 -23.73
C LEU A 81 -10.15 29.79 -24.10
N ASN A 82 -9.85 31.03 -24.49
CA ASN A 82 -10.84 32.00 -24.95
C ASN A 82 -11.31 31.70 -26.40
N ILE A 83 -11.94 30.53 -26.58
CA ILE A 83 -12.45 30.01 -27.85
C ILE A 83 -13.96 29.84 -27.69
N GLU A 84 -14.77 30.57 -28.45
CA GLU A 84 -16.24 30.44 -28.40
C GLU A 84 -16.78 29.23 -29.16
N ASP A 85 -16.02 28.71 -30.15
CA ASP A 85 -16.43 27.56 -30.95
C ASP A 85 -16.09 26.25 -30.24
N GLU A 86 -17.11 25.62 -29.65
CA GLU A 86 -17.03 24.31 -29.00
C GLU A 86 -16.54 23.19 -29.93
N SER A 87 -16.83 23.27 -31.23
CA SER A 87 -16.31 22.31 -32.20
C SER A 87 -14.79 22.45 -32.31
N PHE A 88 -14.29 23.68 -32.31
CA PHE A 88 -12.86 23.98 -32.39
C PHE A 88 -12.11 23.55 -31.11
N LYS A 89 -12.68 23.79 -29.93
CA LYS A 89 -12.15 23.24 -28.65
C LYS A 89 -12.01 21.73 -28.72
N PHE A 90 -13.08 21.03 -29.15
CA PHE A 90 -13.07 19.58 -29.24
C PHE A 90 -11.99 19.05 -30.20
N ILE A 91 -11.83 19.71 -31.36
CA ILE A 91 -10.79 19.39 -32.34
C ILE A 91 -9.40 19.47 -31.71
N ILE A 92 -9.09 20.58 -31.01
CA ILE A 92 -7.83 20.76 -30.29
C ILE A 92 -7.63 19.64 -29.26
N SER A 93 -8.65 19.32 -28.46
CA SER A 93 -8.57 18.24 -27.46
C SER A 93 -8.24 16.89 -28.09
N GLN A 94 -8.78 16.55 -29.26
CA GLN A 94 -8.45 15.30 -29.95
C GLN A 94 -6.99 15.30 -30.41
N PHE A 95 -6.49 16.39 -30.99
CA PHE A 95 -5.09 16.48 -31.40
C PHE A 95 -4.14 16.28 -30.22
N LEU A 96 -4.37 17.01 -29.13
CA LEU A 96 -3.57 16.91 -27.92
C LEU A 96 -3.63 15.49 -27.32
N LYS A 97 -4.80 14.86 -27.31
CA LYS A 97 -4.97 13.48 -26.82
C LYS A 97 -4.14 12.49 -27.63
N TYR A 98 -4.25 12.53 -28.96
CA TYR A 98 -3.52 11.62 -29.84
C TYR A 98 -2.01 11.90 -29.85
N LYS A 99 -1.61 13.15 -29.66
CA LYS A 99 -0.21 13.55 -29.45
C LYS A 99 0.34 12.99 -28.15
N ALA A 100 -0.38 13.15 -27.04
CA ALA A 100 0.05 12.71 -25.71
C ALA A 100 0.25 11.19 -25.58
N VAL A 101 -0.49 10.41 -26.35
CA VAL A 101 -0.38 8.94 -26.35
C VAL A 101 0.52 8.41 -27.48
N GLY A 102 1.21 9.29 -28.21
CA GLY A 102 2.12 8.93 -29.31
C GLY A 102 1.44 8.36 -30.55
N LYS A 103 0.14 8.63 -30.75
CA LYS A 103 -0.68 8.08 -31.85
C LYS A 103 -1.14 9.15 -32.85
N LEU A 104 -0.47 10.29 -32.91
CA LEU A 104 -0.84 11.39 -33.82
C LEU A 104 -0.80 10.97 -35.30
N ALA A 105 0.20 10.18 -35.71
CA ALA A 105 0.30 9.67 -37.07
C ALA A 105 -0.88 8.72 -37.44
N GLU A 106 -1.33 7.90 -36.50
CA GLU A 106 -2.51 7.04 -36.70
C GLU A 106 -3.78 7.88 -36.86
N PHE A 107 -3.92 8.95 -36.07
CA PHE A 107 -5.03 9.89 -36.17
C PHE A 107 -5.04 10.62 -37.52
N ILE A 108 -3.89 11.10 -37.98
CA ILE A 108 -3.74 11.73 -39.31
C ILE A 108 -4.10 10.76 -40.44
N CYS A 109 -3.68 9.49 -40.34
CA CYS A 109 -4.08 8.45 -41.29
C CYS A 109 -5.61 8.28 -41.30
N MET A 110 -6.24 8.26 -40.12
CA MET A 110 -7.69 8.15 -39.99
C MET A 110 -8.41 9.36 -40.63
N LEU A 111 -7.90 10.58 -40.48
CA LEU A 111 -8.45 11.77 -41.13
C LEU A 111 -8.34 11.71 -42.66
N ASN A 112 -7.21 11.21 -43.19
CA ASN A 112 -7.06 10.96 -44.63
C ASN A 112 -8.05 9.90 -45.14
N ASP A 113 -8.29 8.84 -44.37
CA ASP A 113 -9.30 7.83 -44.69
C ASP A 113 -10.73 8.41 -44.66
N LEU A 114 -11.02 9.28 -43.68
CA LEU A 114 -12.29 10.01 -43.58
C LEU A 114 -12.50 10.93 -44.79
N LYS A 115 -11.45 11.63 -45.22
CA LYS A 115 -11.48 12.48 -46.42
C LYS A 115 -11.82 11.66 -47.67
N LYS A 116 -11.11 10.55 -47.91
CA LYS A 116 -11.38 9.64 -49.03
C LYS A 116 -12.81 9.09 -48.97
N TYR A 117 -13.28 8.75 -47.78
CA TYR A 117 -14.65 8.29 -47.56
C TYR A 117 -15.69 9.36 -47.95
N LEU A 118 -15.50 10.61 -47.53
CA LEU A 118 -16.43 11.71 -47.83
C LEU A 118 -16.60 11.92 -49.34
N PHE A 119 -15.50 12.12 -50.06
CA PHE A 119 -15.56 12.41 -51.50
C PHE A 119 -16.03 11.20 -52.32
N SER A 120 -15.64 9.97 -51.96
CA SER A 120 -16.18 8.77 -52.62
C SER A 120 -17.69 8.61 -52.40
N ARG A 121 -18.21 9.02 -51.24
CA ARG A 121 -19.66 9.04 -50.98
C ARG A 121 -20.37 10.07 -51.85
N GLN A 122 -19.85 11.29 -51.96
CA GLN A 122 -20.43 12.32 -52.82
C GLN A 122 -20.52 11.86 -54.29
N VAL A 123 -19.48 11.19 -54.79
CA VAL A 123 -19.46 10.58 -56.13
C VAL A 123 -20.50 9.47 -56.25
N SER A 124 -20.48 8.48 -55.35
CA SER A 124 -21.42 7.35 -55.41
C SER A 124 -22.89 7.77 -55.27
N MET A 125 -23.17 8.88 -54.57
CA MET A 125 -24.50 9.45 -54.41
C MET A 125 -24.90 10.37 -55.56
N HIS A 126 -24.03 10.56 -56.56
CA HIS A 126 -24.27 11.41 -57.74
C HIS A 126 -24.52 12.88 -57.38
N GLN A 127 -23.92 13.36 -56.27
CA GLN A 127 -24.08 14.72 -55.75
C GLN A 127 -22.80 15.56 -55.87
N VAL A 128 -21.94 15.26 -56.85
CA VAL A 128 -20.67 15.98 -57.10
C VAL A 128 -20.87 17.47 -57.45
N ASN A 129 -22.04 17.84 -57.98
CA ASN A 129 -22.38 19.22 -58.32
C ASN A 129 -22.96 20.01 -57.12
N VAL A 130 -23.19 19.35 -55.98
CA VAL A 130 -23.66 20.00 -54.75
C VAL A 130 -22.44 20.47 -53.97
N PRO A 131 -22.35 21.75 -53.53
CA PRO A 131 -21.27 22.22 -52.69
C PRO A 131 -21.05 21.31 -51.47
N ILE A 132 -19.79 20.97 -51.18
CA ILE A 132 -19.47 19.86 -50.24
C ILE A 132 -20.08 20.06 -48.85
N ILE A 133 -20.10 21.29 -48.34
CA ILE A 133 -20.71 21.65 -47.05
C ILE A 133 -22.22 21.37 -47.07
N ILE A 134 -22.91 21.69 -48.18
CA ILE A 134 -24.34 21.44 -48.34
C ILE A 134 -24.59 19.92 -48.42
N PHE A 135 -23.75 19.20 -49.15
CA PHE A 135 -23.81 17.74 -49.24
C PHE A 135 -23.67 17.08 -47.85
N ILE A 136 -22.68 17.51 -47.04
CA ILE A 136 -22.48 17.01 -45.67
C ILE A 136 -23.73 17.26 -44.83
N ARG A 137 -24.25 18.49 -44.81
CA ARG A 137 -25.43 18.85 -44.02
C ARG A 137 -26.67 18.03 -44.38
N GLN A 138 -26.93 17.85 -45.67
CA GLN A 138 -28.10 17.09 -46.15
C GLN A 138 -27.99 15.58 -45.86
N ASN A 139 -26.77 15.04 -45.78
CA ASN A 139 -26.54 13.60 -45.73
C ASN A 139 -25.87 13.11 -44.43
N LEU A 140 -25.68 13.97 -43.42
CA LEU A 140 -24.89 13.66 -42.22
C LEU A 140 -25.29 12.33 -41.54
N ASN A 141 -26.58 12.09 -41.37
CA ASN A 141 -27.10 10.85 -40.79
C ASN A 141 -26.67 9.62 -41.60
N THR A 142 -26.80 9.69 -42.91
CA THR A 142 -26.41 8.62 -43.85
C THR A 142 -24.90 8.43 -43.86
N LEU A 143 -24.13 9.52 -43.86
CA LEU A 143 -22.67 9.51 -43.84
C LEU A 143 -22.14 8.86 -42.56
N TYR A 144 -22.71 9.20 -41.40
CA TYR A 144 -22.33 8.61 -40.11
C TYR A 144 -22.76 7.14 -40.01
N ALA A 145 -23.98 6.81 -40.44
CA ALA A 145 -24.48 5.43 -40.40
C ALA A 145 -23.62 4.47 -41.23
N LYS A 146 -23.18 4.91 -42.42
CA LYS A 146 -22.37 4.14 -43.37
C LYS A 146 -20.85 4.33 -43.22
N CYS A 147 -20.42 5.04 -42.18
CA CYS A 147 -19.02 5.31 -41.88
C CYS A 147 -18.26 3.99 -41.59
N PRO A 148 -17.01 3.82 -42.07
CA PRO A 148 -16.19 2.65 -41.76
C PRO A 148 -16.08 2.42 -40.24
N LYS A 149 -16.18 1.15 -39.79
CA LYS A 149 -16.12 0.78 -38.36
C LYS A 149 -14.91 1.35 -37.63
N LYS A 150 -13.75 1.40 -38.30
CA LYS A 150 -12.49 1.96 -37.78
C LYS A 150 -12.58 3.44 -37.40
N ILE A 151 -13.43 4.21 -38.08
CA ILE A 151 -13.65 5.64 -37.83
C ILE A 151 -14.83 5.83 -36.86
N LYS A 152 -15.92 5.08 -37.07
CA LYS A 152 -17.14 5.13 -36.24
C LYS A 152 -16.91 4.70 -34.79
N GLY A 153 -15.94 3.82 -34.53
CA GLY A 153 -15.57 3.40 -33.18
C GLY A 153 -14.77 4.45 -32.39
N VAL A 154 -14.35 5.54 -33.03
CA VAL A 154 -13.47 6.57 -32.46
C VAL A 154 -14.20 7.90 -32.29
N LEU A 155 -15.02 8.30 -33.27
CA LEU A 155 -15.68 9.61 -33.29
C LEU A 155 -17.17 9.49 -32.99
N SER A 156 -17.66 10.30 -32.03
CA SER A 156 -19.11 10.53 -31.88
C SER A 156 -19.68 11.16 -33.16
N LYS A 157 -21.01 11.25 -33.27
CA LYS A 157 -21.64 11.79 -34.48
C LYS A 157 -21.35 13.28 -34.67
N GLU A 158 -21.34 14.02 -33.57
CA GLU A 158 -21.05 15.46 -33.51
C GLU A 158 -19.61 15.70 -33.96
N VAL A 159 -18.68 14.92 -33.40
CA VAL A 159 -17.25 14.95 -33.71
C VAL A 159 -16.98 14.58 -35.16
N PHE A 160 -17.66 13.54 -35.64
CA PHE A 160 -17.59 13.13 -37.02
C PHE A 160 -18.03 14.25 -37.96
N ALA A 161 -19.08 15.01 -37.62
CA ALA A 161 -19.53 16.15 -38.41
C ALA A 161 -18.47 17.27 -38.45
N ALA A 162 -17.86 17.59 -37.31
CA ALA A 162 -16.80 18.60 -37.22
C ALA A 162 -15.60 18.23 -38.11
N PHE A 163 -15.09 17.00 -37.98
CA PHE A 163 -13.98 16.53 -38.82
C PHE A 163 -14.36 16.41 -40.29
N LEU A 164 -15.62 16.10 -40.65
CA LEU A 164 -16.06 16.12 -42.04
C LEU A 164 -15.93 17.50 -42.68
N LEU A 165 -16.26 18.57 -41.94
CA LEU A 165 -16.09 19.94 -42.42
C LEU A 165 -14.61 20.27 -42.62
N ILE A 166 -13.75 19.93 -41.64
CA ILE A 166 -12.30 20.15 -41.74
C ILE A 166 -11.71 19.45 -42.97
N VAL A 167 -11.96 18.14 -43.12
CA VAL A 167 -11.37 17.39 -44.24
C VAL A 167 -11.96 17.80 -45.59
N SER A 168 -13.16 18.41 -45.61
CA SER A 168 -13.76 18.94 -46.84
C SER A 168 -13.03 20.16 -47.39
N ASP A 169 -12.44 20.97 -46.51
CA ASP A 169 -11.65 22.14 -46.90
C ASP A 169 -10.23 21.75 -47.38
N MET A 170 -9.83 20.48 -47.23
CA MET A 170 -8.50 19.94 -47.59
C MET A 170 -8.53 19.03 -48.83
N GLU A 171 -9.42 19.31 -49.79
CA GLU A 171 -9.72 18.44 -50.94
C GLU A 171 -8.47 17.90 -51.66
N SER A 172 -7.61 18.80 -52.16
CA SER A 172 -6.44 18.45 -52.98
C SER A 172 -5.15 18.14 -52.21
N VAL A 173 -5.14 18.31 -50.88
CA VAL A 173 -3.92 18.26 -50.06
C VAL A 173 -3.95 17.03 -49.15
N ASN A 174 -2.89 16.22 -49.14
CA ASN A 174 -2.77 15.15 -48.15
C ASN A 174 -2.70 15.77 -46.75
N ILE A 175 -3.51 15.26 -45.83
CA ILE A 175 -3.51 15.74 -44.46
C ILE A 175 -2.21 15.27 -43.82
N THR A 176 -1.36 16.22 -43.43
CA THR A 176 -0.15 16.03 -42.62
C THR A 176 -0.32 16.78 -41.31
N GLU A 177 0.61 16.63 -40.37
CA GLU A 177 0.61 17.45 -39.14
C GLU A 177 0.74 18.93 -39.51
N ASP A 178 1.73 19.27 -40.34
CA ASP A 178 2.02 20.65 -40.78
C ASP A 178 0.81 21.31 -41.46
N ASN A 179 0.24 20.70 -42.50
CA ASN A 179 -0.85 21.31 -43.27
C ASN A 179 -2.13 21.49 -42.44
N LEU A 180 -2.29 20.71 -41.38
CA LEU A 180 -3.46 20.71 -40.51
C LEU A 180 -3.27 21.72 -39.36
N ALA A 181 -2.05 21.85 -38.84
CA ALA A 181 -1.66 22.95 -37.95
C ALA A 181 -1.82 24.31 -38.63
N ASP A 182 -1.32 24.42 -39.88
CA ASP A 182 -1.47 25.61 -40.72
C ASP A 182 -2.96 25.98 -40.92
N MET A 183 -3.80 24.99 -41.25
CA MET A 183 -5.22 25.19 -41.50
C MET A 183 -5.96 25.68 -40.24
N LEU A 184 -5.64 25.08 -39.09
CA LEU A 184 -6.24 25.45 -37.81
C LEU A 184 -5.61 26.71 -37.22
N LYS A 185 -4.55 27.26 -37.84
CA LYS A 185 -3.73 28.37 -37.35
C LYS A 185 -3.19 28.10 -35.94
N LEU A 186 -2.73 26.86 -35.72
CA LEU A 186 -2.28 26.37 -34.42
C LEU A 186 -0.76 26.17 -34.34
N ASP A 187 0.00 26.77 -35.25
CA ASP A 187 1.46 26.62 -35.33
C ASP A 187 2.10 27.01 -34.00
N ASN A 188 2.89 26.10 -33.42
CA ASN A 188 3.48 26.16 -32.07
C ASN A 188 2.47 26.19 -30.91
N VAL A 189 1.21 26.59 -31.12
CA VAL A 189 0.16 26.59 -30.08
C VAL A 189 -0.15 25.17 -29.60
N LEU A 190 -0.23 24.19 -30.50
CA LEU A 190 -0.46 22.79 -30.11
C LEU A 190 0.71 22.22 -29.28
N ASP A 191 1.94 22.60 -29.61
CA ASP A 191 3.12 22.22 -28.82
C ASP A 191 3.07 22.87 -27.43
N GLU A 192 2.81 24.17 -27.36
CA GLU A 192 2.67 24.89 -26.08
C GLU A 192 1.55 24.31 -25.20
N LEU A 193 0.39 24.01 -25.79
CA LEU A 193 -0.72 23.39 -25.06
C LEU A 193 -0.40 21.96 -24.62
N TYR A 194 0.34 21.21 -25.45
CA TYR A 194 0.79 19.88 -25.08
C TYR A 194 1.76 19.93 -23.90
N GLU A 195 2.77 20.79 -23.95
CA GLU A 195 3.72 20.98 -22.84
C GLU A 195 3.01 21.44 -21.56
N LYS A 196 2.02 22.34 -21.67
CA LYS A 196 1.17 22.74 -20.53
C LYS A 196 0.35 21.56 -19.98
N ALA A 197 -0.19 20.70 -20.84
CA ALA A 197 -0.93 19.52 -20.37
C ALA A 197 -0.02 18.51 -19.66
N VAL A 198 1.23 18.35 -20.11
CA VAL A 198 2.27 17.56 -19.44
C VAL A 198 2.59 18.17 -18.07
N ASP A 199 2.84 19.48 -18.02
CA ASP A 199 3.11 20.22 -16.78
C ASP A 199 1.96 20.08 -15.77
N ILE A 200 0.71 20.28 -16.20
CA ILE A 200 -0.47 20.08 -15.35
C ILE A 200 -0.53 18.64 -14.82
N LYS A 201 -0.25 17.64 -15.67
CA LYS A 201 -0.29 16.24 -15.25
C LYS A 201 0.78 15.96 -14.19
N ASP A 202 2.02 16.35 -14.44
CA ASP A 202 3.17 16.00 -13.61
C ASP A 202 3.28 16.86 -12.34
N ASN A 203 2.94 18.15 -12.42
CA ASN A 203 3.10 19.11 -11.33
C ASN A 203 1.81 19.46 -10.58
N VAL A 204 0.63 19.12 -11.13
CA VAL A 204 -0.66 19.36 -10.45
C VAL A 204 -1.42 18.07 -10.20
N TYR A 205 -1.79 17.31 -11.24
CA TYR A 205 -2.63 16.13 -11.10
C TYR A 205 -1.98 15.09 -10.20
N ILE A 206 -0.78 14.59 -10.56
CA ILE A 206 -0.12 13.51 -9.82
C ILE A 206 0.15 13.92 -8.37
N PRO A 207 0.72 15.11 -8.08
CA PRO A 207 0.91 15.56 -6.71
C PRO A 207 -0.39 15.70 -5.93
N THR A 208 -1.43 16.30 -6.51
CA THR A 208 -2.74 16.46 -5.84
C THR A 208 -3.34 15.11 -5.46
N LEU A 209 -3.32 14.14 -6.38
CA LEU A 209 -3.82 12.79 -6.10
C LEU A 209 -2.98 12.10 -5.01
N ARG A 210 -1.65 12.24 -5.04
CA ARG A 210 -0.77 11.66 -4.01
C ARG A 210 -1.00 12.30 -2.64
N THR A 211 -1.07 13.62 -2.54
CA THR A 211 -1.39 14.34 -1.30
C THR A 211 -2.78 14.01 -0.77
N PHE A 212 -3.73 13.74 -1.67
CA PHE A 212 -5.05 13.29 -1.26
C PHE A 212 -4.99 11.88 -0.66
N LEU A 213 -4.39 10.92 -1.37
CA LEU A 213 -4.27 9.53 -0.91
C LEU A 213 -3.37 9.38 0.32
N SER A 214 -2.38 10.25 0.51
CA SER A 214 -1.48 10.21 1.68
C SER A 214 -2.21 10.53 2.98
N LYS A 215 -3.36 11.22 2.92
CA LYS A 215 -4.20 11.56 4.08
C LYS A 215 -5.27 10.52 4.37
N LEU A 216 -5.32 9.44 3.59
CA LEU A 216 -6.26 8.35 3.80
C LEU A 216 -5.56 7.15 4.39
N THR A 217 -6.29 6.36 5.17
CA THR A 217 -5.86 5.02 5.57
C THR A 217 -6.93 4.00 5.24
N VAL A 218 -6.51 2.78 4.96
CA VAL A 218 -7.35 1.66 4.56
C VAL A 218 -6.97 0.42 5.37
N SER A 219 -7.98 -0.27 5.90
CA SER A 219 -7.85 -1.62 6.40
C SER A 219 -8.86 -2.54 5.72
N CYS A 220 -8.41 -3.72 5.32
CA CYS A 220 -9.18 -4.66 4.50
C CYS A 220 -9.67 -5.85 5.33
N PHE A 221 -10.89 -6.28 5.06
CA PHE A 221 -11.56 -7.40 5.69
C PHE A 221 -12.29 -8.22 4.62
N SER A 222 -12.53 -9.50 4.90
CA SER A 222 -13.33 -10.37 4.06
C SER A 222 -14.65 -10.71 4.76
N VAL A 223 -15.74 -10.86 4.03
CA VAL A 223 -16.98 -11.50 4.54
C VAL A 223 -17.18 -12.88 3.93
N SER A 224 -16.11 -13.49 3.41
CA SER A 224 -16.17 -14.81 2.76
C SER A 224 -16.21 -15.99 3.73
N GLY A 225 -16.09 -15.74 5.04
CA GLY A 225 -16.07 -16.76 6.08
C GLY A 225 -14.66 -17.14 6.49
N TRP A 226 -14.54 -18.00 7.51
CA TRP A 226 -13.28 -18.65 7.89
C TRP A 226 -12.95 -19.85 7.00
N ASP A 227 -13.92 -20.37 6.24
CA ASP A 227 -13.86 -21.60 5.44
C ASP A 227 -13.55 -21.36 3.95
N ASN A 228 -13.00 -20.19 3.60
CA ASN A 228 -12.59 -19.89 2.23
C ASN A 228 -11.16 -20.38 1.93
N GLN A 229 -11.05 -21.45 1.13
CA GLN A 229 -9.77 -22.06 0.75
C GLN A 229 -8.81 -21.11 0.05
N LEU A 230 -9.31 -20.24 -0.85
CA LEU A 230 -8.47 -19.31 -1.60
C LEU A 230 -7.90 -18.22 -0.67
N MET A 231 -8.68 -17.79 0.33
CA MET A 231 -8.19 -16.86 1.35
C MET A 231 -7.07 -17.48 2.18
N TRP A 232 -7.23 -18.75 2.59
CA TRP A 232 -6.18 -19.47 3.30
C TRP A 232 -4.89 -19.62 2.49
N SER A 233 -5.01 -19.95 1.20
CA SER A 233 -3.88 -20.10 0.29
C SER A 233 -3.13 -18.79 0.07
N HIS A 234 -3.83 -17.68 -0.20
CA HIS A 234 -3.19 -16.42 -0.55
C HIS A 234 -2.77 -15.57 0.65
N TYR A 235 -3.59 -15.51 1.70
CA TYR A 235 -3.43 -14.52 2.78
C TYR A 235 -3.01 -15.13 4.12
N ALA A 236 -3.11 -16.45 4.30
CA ALA A 236 -2.69 -17.14 5.52
C ALA A 236 -1.53 -18.11 5.28
N ASN A 237 -0.57 -17.71 4.44
CA ASN A 237 0.68 -18.44 4.19
C ASN A 237 0.45 -19.93 3.87
N SER A 238 -0.51 -20.25 3.00
CA SER A 238 -0.86 -21.64 2.66
C SER A 238 -1.22 -22.49 3.88
N TYR A 239 -2.19 -22.04 4.67
CA TYR A 239 -2.66 -22.70 5.90
C TYR A 239 -1.63 -22.77 7.04
N ALA A 240 -0.57 -21.96 6.99
CA ALA A 240 0.37 -21.78 8.09
C ALA A 240 0.13 -20.50 8.90
N GLY A 241 -0.94 -19.76 8.59
CA GLY A 241 -1.34 -18.51 9.23
C GLY A 241 -2.55 -18.64 10.15
N ILE A 242 -3.26 -17.53 10.32
CA ILE A 242 -4.48 -17.42 11.12
C ILE A 242 -5.61 -16.73 10.34
N CYS A 243 -6.84 -16.98 10.77
CA CYS A 243 -8.03 -16.23 10.38
C CYS A 243 -8.68 -15.64 11.64
N ILE A 244 -8.68 -14.31 11.73
CA ILE A 244 -9.25 -13.54 12.83
C ILE A 244 -10.69 -13.18 12.47
N GLU A 245 -11.65 -13.61 13.27
CA GLU A 245 -13.08 -13.33 13.11
C GLU A 245 -13.49 -12.19 14.06
N TYR A 246 -13.95 -11.08 13.48
CA TYR A 246 -14.45 -9.91 14.19
C TYR A 246 -15.97 -9.85 14.13
N ASP A 247 -16.59 -9.39 15.22
CA ASP A 247 -18.03 -9.12 15.28
C ASP A 247 -18.31 -7.62 15.12
N PHE A 248 -18.54 -7.21 13.88
CA PHE A 248 -18.76 -5.80 13.52
C PHE A 248 -20.10 -5.27 14.05
N ASN A 249 -21.03 -6.14 14.47
CA ASN A 249 -22.29 -5.70 15.10
C ASN A 249 -22.05 -5.01 16.45
N GLN A 250 -20.87 -5.23 17.06
CA GLN A 250 -20.51 -4.61 18.34
C GLN A 250 -19.97 -3.18 18.17
N ILE A 251 -19.71 -2.73 16.93
CA ILE A 251 -19.25 -1.38 16.64
C ILE A 251 -20.38 -0.38 16.97
N LYS A 252 -20.17 0.42 18.01
CA LYS A 252 -21.12 1.46 18.45
C LYS A 252 -20.78 2.81 17.85
N ASP A 253 -19.50 3.14 17.84
CA ASP A 253 -18.95 4.42 17.41
C ASP A 253 -18.48 4.38 15.95
N VAL A 254 -18.35 5.56 15.34
CA VAL A 254 -17.85 5.68 13.96
C VAL A 254 -16.34 5.43 13.97
N ILE A 255 -15.91 4.28 13.46
CA ILE A 255 -14.49 3.93 13.36
C ILE A 255 -13.91 4.16 11.96
N GLY A 256 -14.71 4.64 11.01
CA GLY A 256 -14.34 4.88 9.61
C GLY A 256 -15.50 4.63 8.65
N PHE A 257 -15.25 4.82 7.35
CA PHE A 257 -16.19 4.47 6.29
C PHE A 257 -16.03 2.99 5.93
N ILE A 258 -17.01 2.16 6.28
CA ILE A 258 -16.94 0.70 6.12
C ILE A 258 -17.82 0.29 4.93
N TYR A 259 -17.21 -0.07 3.81
CA TYR A 259 -17.97 -0.37 2.59
C TYR A 259 -17.44 -1.61 1.85
N PRO A 260 -18.32 -2.34 1.15
CA PRO A 260 -17.91 -3.45 0.31
C PRO A 260 -17.15 -2.93 -0.91
N VAL A 261 -16.19 -3.73 -1.36
CA VAL A 261 -15.50 -3.52 -2.62
C VAL A 261 -16.42 -3.87 -3.79
N GLU A 262 -16.48 -2.99 -4.79
CA GLU A 262 -17.09 -3.20 -6.09
C GLU A 262 -16.09 -3.88 -7.04
N TYR A 263 -16.42 -5.11 -7.45
CA TYR A 263 -15.61 -5.90 -8.37
C TYR A 263 -15.93 -5.57 -9.83
N THR A 264 -14.92 -5.15 -10.58
CA THR A 264 -15.09 -4.61 -11.95
C THR A 264 -14.00 -5.09 -12.91
N THR A 265 -14.30 -5.10 -14.21
CA THR A 265 -13.31 -5.30 -15.30
C THR A 265 -12.68 -3.99 -15.76
N GLU A 266 -13.31 -2.86 -15.46
CA GLU A 266 -12.84 -1.53 -15.81
C GLU A 266 -12.51 -0.75 -14.54
N ARG A 267 -11.30 -0.19 -14.48
CA ARG A 267 -10.89 0.62 -13.33
C ARG A 267 -11.54 2.01 -13.37
N PRO A 268 -12.07 2.48 -12.23
CA PRO A 268 -12.44 3.88 -12.10
C PRO A 268 -11.21 4.79 -12.20
N THR A 269 -11.43 6.01 -12.63
CA THR A 269 -10.43 7.08 -12.65
C THR A 269 -11.01 8.31 -11.99
N LEU A 270 -10.18 9.04 -11.26
CA LEU A 270 -10.55 10.33 -10.69
C LEU A 270 -10.22 11.43 -11.70
N SER A 271 -11.09 12.40 -11.89
CA SER A 271 -10.73 13.64 -12.56
C SER A 271 -10.06 14.60 -11.55
N LEU A 272 -9.45 15.67 -12.06
CA LEU A 272 -8.99 16.77 -11.23
C LEU A 272 -10.15 17.45 -10.47
N GLN A 273 -11.32 17.56 -11.11
CA GLN A 273 -12.52 18.08 -10.46
C GLN A 273 -12.96 17.19 -9.30
N ASP A 274 -12.89 15.86 -9.45
CA ASP A 274 -13.18 14.94 -8.35
C ASP A 274 -12.24 15.12 -7.16
N LEU A 275 -11.01 15.59 -7.40
CA LEU A 275 -10.00 15.91 -6.39
C LEU A 275 -10.10 17.35 -5.86
N GLY A 276 -11.13 18.11 -6.27
CA GLY A 276 -11.35 19.48 -5.82
C GLY A 276 -10.59 20.54 -6.63
N VAL A 277 -10.21 20.25 -7.88
CA VAL A 277 -9.56 21.19 -8.80
C VAL A 277 -10.53 21.58 -9.92
N ALA A 278 -11.06 22.80 -9.83
CA ALA A 278 -12.09 23.34 -10.73
C ALA A 278 -11.54 23.84 -12.07
N GLY A 279 -10.29 24.31 -12.09
CA GLY A 279 -9.71 24.98 -13.26
C GLY A 279 -8.33 25.57 -12.99
N PHE A 280 -7.77 26.24 -13.99
CA PHE A 280 -6.44 26.83 -13.95
C PHE A 280 -6.48 28.30 -14.35
N ASN A 281 -5.70 29.13 -13.67
CA ASN A 281 -5.42 30.48 -14.15
C ASN A 281 -4.18 30.45 -15.05
N LEU A 282 -4.35 30.67 -16.35
CA LEU A 282 -3.29 30.62 -17.38
C LEU A 282 -2.33 31.84 -17.38
N GLY A 283 -2.06 32.44 -16.21
CA GLY A 283 -1.14 33.57 -16.04
C GLY A 283 0.34 33.16 -16.04
N SER A 284 1.24 34.09 -15.66
CA SER A 284 2.69 33.83 -15.56
C SER A 284 3.06 32.80 -14.48
N GLU A 285 2.18 32.58 -13.50
CA GLU A 285 2.24 31.49 -12.54
C GLU A 285 0.89 30.76 -12.59
N ALA A 286 0.90 29.47 -12.93
CA ALA A 286 -0.30 28.66 -12.92
C ALA A 286 -0.82 28.53 -11.49
N SER A 287 -1.95 29.17 -11.19
CA SER A 287 -2.65 28.98 -9.92
C SER A 287 -3.90 28.13 -10.14
N VAL A 288 -4.16 27.23 -9.19
CA VAL A 288 -5.27 26.28 -9.25
C VAL A 288 -6.51 26.91 -8.62
N ARG A 289 -7.66 26.78 -9.29
CA ARG A 289 -8.97 27.10 -8.70
C ARG A 289 -9.52 25.86 -8.02
N SER A 290 -9.93 25.98 -6.76
CA SER A 290 -10.45 24.85 -5.99
C SER A 290 -11.97 24.73 -6.09
N CYS A 291 -12.48 23.52 -5.93
CA CYS A 291 -13.88 23.18 -5.69
C CYS A 291 -13.98 22.09 -4.62
N GLU A 292 -15.21 21.77 -4.20
CA GLU A 292 -15.44 20.66 -3.28
C GLU A 292 -15.09 19.31 -3.94
N PRO A 293 -14.23 18.48 -3.31
CA PRO A 293 -13.93 17.15 -3.82
C PRO A 293 -15.16 16.25 -3.92
N ASN A 294 -15.19 15.41 -4.95
CA ASN A 294 -16.27 14.45 -5.16
C ASN A 294 -16.01 13.17 -4.35
N MET A 295 -16.48 13.16 -3.11
CA MET A 295 -16.33 12.02 -2.20
C MET A 295 -16.91 10.71 -2.74
N GLY A 296 -17.98 10.77 -3.55
CA GLY A 296 -18.57 9.57 -4.17
C GLY A 296 -17.67 8.93 -5.23
N ALA A 297 -17.03 9.76 -6.07
CA ALA A 297 -16.05 9.30 -7.05
C ALA A 297 -14.79 8.75 -6.37
N ILE A 298 -14.32 9.46 -5.34
CA ILE A 298 -13.19 9.05 -4.49
C ILE A 298 -13.43 7.67 -3.87
N LEU A 299 -14.58 7.47 -3.21
CA LEU A 299 -14.89 6.17 -2.62
C LEU A 299 -15.07 5.09 -3.67
N SER A 300 -15.71 5.39 -4.80
CA SER A 300 -15.82 4.44 -5.92
C SER A 300 -14.43 4.03 -6.44
N TYR A 301 -13.45 4.94 -6.43
CA TYR A 301 -12.06 4.63 -6.76
C TYR A 301 -11.39 3.73 -5.70
N LEU A 302 -11.53 4.06 -4.42
CA LEU A 302 -10.93 3.32 -3.30
C LEU A 302 -11.60 1.97 -3.02
N LEU A 303 -12.82 1.76 -3.51
CA LEU A 303 -13.59 0.53 -3.33
C LEU A 303 -13.66 -0.30 -4.62
N ALA A 304 -12.86 0.00 -5.64
CA ALA A 304 -12.82 -0.85 -6.83
C ALA A 304 -11.71 -1.90 -6.72
N LYS A 305 -11.99 -3.11 -7.22
CA LYS A 305 -10.99 -4.17 -7.38
C LYS A 305 -11.28 -5.00 -8.62
N ASN A 306 -10.25 -5.64 -9.18
CA ASN A 306 -10.45 -6.52 -10.34
C ASN A 306 -11.38 -7.70 -10.00
N VAL A 307 -12.30 -8.01 -10.92
CA VAL A 307 -13.28 -9.10 -10.78
C VAL A 307 -12.69 -10.48 -10.49
N CYS A 308 -11.43 -10.76 -10.86
CA CYS A 308 -10.80 -12.04 -10.53
C CYS A 308 -10.66 -12.30 -9.02
N TRP A 309 -10.69 -11.25 -8.19
CA TRP A 309 -10.60 -11.32 -6.73
C TRP A 309 -11.98 -11.34 -6.03
N ASN A 310 -13.09 -11.49 -6.77
CA ASN A 310 -14.45 -11.46 -6.22
C ASN A 310 -14.71 -12.52 -5.13
N TYR A 311 -13.90 -13.59 -5.08
CA TYR A 311 -13.99 -14.61 -4.03
C TYR A 311 -13.60 -14.08 -2.64
N GLU A 312 -12.85 -12.98 -2.55
CA GLU A 312 -12.48 -12.38 -1.27
C GLU A 312 -13.68 -11.76 -0.55
N LYS A 313 -14.70 -11.31 -1.29
CA LYS A 313 -15.83 -10.54 -0.75
C LYS A 313 -15.33 -9.44 0.19
N GLU A 314 -14.41 -8.62 -0.32
CA GLU A 314 -13.64 -7.66 0.46
C GLU A 314 -14.52 -6.48 0.91
N TRP A 315 -14.23 -6.00 2.11
CA TRP A 315 -14.73 -4.77 2.68
C TRP A 315 -13.56 -3.94 3.17
N ARG A 316 -13.65 -2.62 3.02
CA ARG A 316 -12.61 -1.68 3.45
C ARG A 316 -13.16 -0.76 4.52
N ILE A 317 -12.39 -0.54 5.58
CA ILE A 317 -12.54 0.60 6.47
C ILE A 317 -11.61 1.69 5.94
N ILE A 318 -12.18 2.85 5.61
CA ILE A 318 -11.46 4.00 5.07
C ILE A 318 -11.54 5.13 6.09
N ASN A 319 -10.39 5.68 6.48
CA ASN A 319 -10.31 6.81 7.40
C ASN A 319 -9.60 7.99 6.74
N VAL A 320 -9.89 9.18 7.23
CA VAL A 320 -9.15 10.40 6.91
C VAL A 320 -8.29 10.75 8.13
N GLY A 321 -7.01 10.98 7.91
CA GLY A 321 -6.04 11.28 8.94
C GLY A 321 -4.98 12.27 8.47
N GLU A 322 -3.86 12.27 9.17
CA GLU A 322 -2.69 13.07 8.81
C GLU A 322 -1.93 12.47 7.62
N GLU A 323 -1.22 13.33 6.90
CA GLU A 323 -0.48 12.93 5.71
C GLU A 323 0.66 11.95 6.05
N ASN A 324 0.66 10.81 5.36
CA ASN A 324 1.62 9.70 5.50
C ASN A 324 1.64 9.07 6.90
N THR A 325 0.59 9.26 7.70
CA THR A 325 0.49 8.71 9.06
C THR A 325 -0.44 7.51 9.06
N PRO A 326 0.04 6.29 9.37
CA PRO A 326 -0.83 5.14 9.55
C PRO A 326 -1.70 5.31 10.81
N LEU A 327 -2.81 4.57 10.86
CA LEU A 327 -3.76 4.63 11.97
C LEU A 327 -3.91 3.25 12.61
N PHE A 328 -3.99 3.20 13.94
CA PHE A 328 -4.48 2.05 14.68
C PHE A 328 -5.95 2.27 14.99
N ILE A 329 -6.81 1.45 14.40
CA ILE A 329 -8.26 1.51 14.59
C ILE A 329 -8.61 0.63 15.79
N ASP A 330 -9.26 1.20 16.80
CA ASP A 330 -9.78 0.43 17.93
C ASP A 330 -10.86 -0.55 17.43
N LEU A 331 -10.55 -1.84 17.51
CA LEU A 331 -11.43 -2.92 17.09
C LEU A 331 -11.27 -4.14 18.02
N PRO A 332 -11.61 -4.01 19.32
CA PRO A 332 -11.39 -5.06 20.32
C PRO A 332 -12.39 -6.23 20.21
N PHE A 333 -13.28 -6.21 19.22
CA PHE A 333 -14.38 -7.15 19.05
C PHE A 333 -13.96 -8.43 18.30
N VAL A 334 -12.80 -8.98 18.65
CA VAL A 334 -12.35 -10.28 18.13
C VAL A 334 -13.21 -11.37 18.78
N LYS A 335 -14.02 -12.02 17.97
CA LYS A 335 -14.92 -13.09 18.41
C LYS A 335 -14.18 -14.41 18.53
N SER A 336 -13.40 -14.76 17.51
CA SER A 336 -12.60 -15.98 17.50
C SER A 336 -11.37 -15.85 16.61
N ILE A 337 -10.37 -16.71 16.84
CA ILE A 337 -9.25 -16.90 15.92
C ILE A 337 -9.19 -18.36 15.51
N THR A 338 -9.13 -18.62 14.22
CA THR A 338 -8.92 -19.95 13.66
C THR A 338 -7.47 -20.08 13.20
N PHE A 339 -6.77 -21.09 13.70
CA PHE A 339 -5.39 -21.42 13.37
C PHE A 339 -5.34 -22.33 12.15
N GLY A 340 -4.36 -22.09 11.28
CA GLY A 340 -4.07 -22.98 10.16
C GLY A 340 -3.42 -24.28 10.63
N MET A 341 -3.71 -25.38 9.93
CA MET A 341 -3.19 -26.71 10.28
C MET A 341 -1.66 -26.85 10.20
N ASN A 342 -0.98 -25.94 9.48
CA ASN A 342 0.47 -25.92 9.32
C ASN A 342 1.13 -24.78 10.10
N MET A 343 0.40 -24.18 11.05
CA MET A 343 0.89 -23.06 11.84
C MET A 343 2.09 -23.47 12.69
N ASP A 344 3.06 -22.56 12.81
CA ASP A 344 4.21 -22.77 13.68
C ASP A 344 3.77 -23.00 15.14
N PRO A 345 4.21 -24.09 15.81
CA PRO A 345 3.73 -24.43 17.15
C PRO A 345 3.95 -23.34 18.21
N ILE A 346 5.04 -22.59 18.11
CA ILE A 346 5.35 -21.51 19.06
C ILE A 346 4.41 -20.34 18.83
N CYS A 347 4.24 -19.93 17.58
CA CYS A 347 3.30 -18.86 17.26
C CYS A 347 1.88 -19.25 17.67
N LYS A 348 1.51 -20.53 17.49
CA LYS A 348 0.23 -21.10 17.95
C LYS A 348 0.08 -20.99 19.47
N GLN A 349 1.12 -21.33 20.24
CA GLN A 349 1.12 -21.20 21.70
C GLN A 349 1.04 -19.72 22.13
N LEU A 350 1.82 -18.82 21.53
CA LEU A 350 1.80 -17.39 21.85
C LEU A 350 0.42 -16.77 21.57
N LEU A 351 -0.17 -17.07 20.41
CA LEU A 351 -1.51 -16.61 20.08
C LEU A 351 -2.57 -17.22 21.00
N TRP A 352 -2.41 -18.48 21.38
CA TRP A 352 -3.26 -19.10 22.40
C TRP A 352 -3.18 -18.37 23.74
N ASP A 353 -1.97 -18.04 24.21
CA ASP A 353 -1.75 -17.31 25.47
C ASP A 353 -2.45 -15.93 25.42
N VAL A 354 -2.29 -15.18 24.32
CA VAL A 354 -2.98 -13.90 24.09
C VAL A 354 -4.50 -14.08 24.05
N CYS A 355 -5.00 -15.09 23.34
CA CYS A 355 -6.43 -15.36 23.28
C CYS A 355 -7.00 -15.73 24.65
N LYS A 356 -6.25 -16.48 25.46
CA LYS A 356 -6.62 -16.82 26.83
C LYS A 356 -6.66 -15.60 27.74
N GLU A 357 -5.70 -14.70 27.62
CA GLU A 357 -5.68 -13.42 28.33
C GLU A 357 -6.91 -12.57 27.98
N LYS A 358 -7.26 -12.51 26.68
CA LYS A 358 -8.35 -11.67 26.17
C LYS A 358 -9.74 -12.32 26.22
N GLY A 359 -9.82 -13.62 26.54
CA GLY A 359 -11.07 -14.38 26.49
C GLY A 359 -11.59 -14.65 25.07
N ILE A 360 -10.70 -14.72 24.08
CA ILE A 360 -11.00 -15.00 22.67
C ILE A 360 -11.06 -16.52 22.45
N GLU A 361 -12.06 -16.98 21.71
CA GLU A 361 -12.18 -18.40 21.35
C GLU A 361 -11.15 -18.78 20.27
N CYS A 362 -10.48 -19.93 20.43
CA CYS A 362 -9.55 -20.45 19.43
C CYS A 362 -10.09 -21.71 18.76
N PHE A 363 -9.83 -21.82 17.46
CA PHE A 363 -10.13 -22.98 16.65
C PHE A 363 -8.91 -23.39 15.84
N GLU A 364 -8.89 -24.61 15.30
CA GLU A 364 -7.90 -25.07 14.32
C GLU A 364 -8.61 -25.66 13.11
N ILE A 365 -8.12 -25.34 11.90
CA ILE A 365 -8.65 -25.89 10.66
C ILE A 365 -8.32 -27.38 10.52
N GLU A 366 -9.31 -28.12 10.05
CA GLU A 366 -9.20 -29.52 9.62
C GLU A 366 -9.75 -29.66 8.20
N ILE A 367 -9.02 -30.35 7.33
CA ILE A 367 -9.47 -30.66 5.97
C ILE A 367 -10.22 -32.00 6.00
N GLY A 368 -11.42 -32.03 5.41
CA GLY A 368 -12.18 -33.25 5.23
C GLY A 368 -11.36 -34.34 4.52
N THR A 369 -11.41 -35.56 5.04
CA THR A 369 -10.68 -36.69 4.45
C THR A 369 -11.38 -37.26 3.21
N GLU A 370 -12.69 -37.04 3.09
CA GLU A 370 -13.54 -37.57 2.00
C GLU A 370 -14.01 -36.48 1.03
N ASN A 371 -13.89 -35.21 1.42
CA ASN A 371 -14.26 -34.05 0.62
C ASN A 371 -13.30 -32.89 0.92
N TYR A 372 -13.12 -31.96 -0.02
CA TYR A 372 -12.25 -30.80 0.18
C TYR A 372 -12.82 -29.75 1.16
N GLU A 373 -13.82 -30.09 1.97
CA GLU A 373 -14.45 -29.14 2.90
C GLU A 373 -13.49 -28.78 4.03
N LEU A 374 -13.52 -27.50 4.43
CA LEU A 374 -12.83 -27.03 5.62
C LEU A 374 -13.77 -27.16 6.82
N ARG A 375 -13.28 -27.78 7.88
CA ARG A 375 -13.89 -27.82 9.22
C ARG A 375 -12.99 -27.06 10.18
N ARG A 376 -13.52 -26.71 11.35
CA ARG A 376 -12.69 -26.17 12.44
C ARG A 376 -13.02 -26.84 13.76
N LYS A 377 -11.99 -27.23 14.50
CA LYS A 377 -12.06 -27.84 15.83
C LYS A 377 -11.87 -26.75 16.89
N TYR A 378 -12.78 -26.69 17.87
CA TYR A 378 -12.60 -25.81 19.03
C TYR A 378 -11.40 -26.27 19.87
N LEU A 379 -10.53 -25.33 20.23
CA LEU A 379 -9.34 -25.62 21.02
C LEU A 379 -9.57 -25.36 22.50
N SER A 380 -9.01 -26.21 23.33
CA SER A 380 -9.07 -26.16 24.78
C SER A 380 -7.67 -26.21 25.38
N LYS A 381 -7.54 -25.97 26.69
CA LYS A 381 -6.26 -26.11 27.40
C LYS A 381 -5.61 -27.50 27.19
N LYS A 382 -6.39 -28.54 26.88
CA LYS A 382 -5.84 -29.90 26.65
C LYS A 382 -5.11 -30.03 25.32
N ASP A 383 -5.37 -29.14 24.37
CA ASP A 383 -4.73 -29.11 23.06
C ASP A 383 -3.38 -28.36 23.12
N PHE A 384 -3.05 -27.77 24.26
CA PHE A 384 -1.83 -27.00 24.54
C PHE A 384 -1.20 -27.50 25.83
N THR A 385 -0.36 -28.52 25.71
CA THR A 385 0.45 -29.01 26.83
C THR A 385 1.81 -28.35 26.77
N TYR A 386 2.15 -27.64 27.84
CA TYR A 386 3.51 -27.20 28.06
C TYR A 386 4.44 -28.41 28.11
N ASP A 387 5.55 -28.31 27.39
CA ASP A 387 6.57 -29.35 27.26
C ASP A 387 7.93 -28.66 27.32
N ILE A 388 8.64 -28.87 28.44
CA ILE A 388 9.94 -28.25 28.69
C ILE A 388 10.97 -28.64 27.64
N ASP A 389 10.95 -29.88 27.13
CA ASP A 389 11.92 -30.32 26.12
C ASP A 389 11.69 -29.59 24.80
N LEU A 390 10.42 -29.37 24.41
CA LEU A 390 10.10 -28.56 23.23
C LEU A 390 10.52 -27.10 23.40
N GLU A 391 10.30 -26.50 24.57
CA GLU A 391 10.72 -25.12 24.87
C GLU A 391 12.25 -24.98 24.86
N LEU A 392 12.98 -25.91 25.47
CA LEU A 392 14.44 -25.91 25.48
C LEU A 392 15.03 -26.09 24.07
N ASN A 393 14.48 -27.01 23.27
CA ASN A 393 14.87 -27.17 21.87
C ASN A 393 14.61 -25.88 21.05
N TYR A 394 13.52 -25.18 21.35
CA TYR A 394 13.22 -23.92 20.69
C TYR A 394 14.20 -22.81 21.08
N ILE A 395 14.52 -22.67 22.38
CA ILE A 395 15.54 -21.76 22.87
C ILE A 395 16.89 -22.02 22.21
N ASP A 396 17.29 -23.28 22.03
CA ASP A 396 18.51 -23.65 21.31
C ASP A 396 18.48 -23.17 19.84
N ILE A 397 17.37 -23.34 19.12
CA ILE A 397 17.20 -22.84 17.75
C ILE A 397 17.33 -21.32 17.71
N LEU A 398 16.62 -20.60 18.60
CA LEU A 398 16.67 -19.15 18.66
C LEU A 398 18.08 -18.65 18.96
N THR A 399 18.75 -19.25 19.94
CA THR A 399 20.11 -18.89 20.33
C THR A 399 21.08 -19.11 19.17
N LYS A 400 20.99 -20.23 18.44
CA LYS A 400 21.81 -20.49 17.24
C LYS A 400 21.56 -19.46 16.13
N GLN A 401 20.31 -19.06 15.92
CA GLN A 401 19.97 -18.05 14.92
C GLN A 401 20.49 -16.66 15.31
N ILE A 402 20.36 -16.29 16.59
CA ILE A 402 20.93 -15.06 17.15
C ILE A 402 22.45 -15.06 16.97
N SER A 403 23.15 -16.14 17.33
CA SER A 403 24.60 -16.25 17.15
C SER A 403 25.01 -16.15 15.68
N ALA A 404 24.29 -16.82 14.77
CA ALA A 404 24.60 -16.79 13.35
C ALA A 404 24.40 -15.38 12.74
N ALA A 405 23.35 -14.67 13.15
CA ALA A 405 23.13 -13.29 12.72
C ALA A 405 24.16 -12.33 13.33
N SER A 406 24.49 -12.50 14.61
CA SER A 406 25.54 -11.73 15.28
C SER A 406 26.90 -11.89 14.60
N GLU A 407 27.25 -13.09 14.14
CA GLU A 407 28.50 -13.35 13.41
C GLU A 407 28.50 -12.63 12.04
N ARG A 408 27.37 -12.63 11.33
CA ARG A 408 27.24 -11.91 10.06
C ARG A 408 27.37 -10.40 10.24
N ILE A 409 26.70 -9.84 11.26
CA ILE A 409 26.84 -8.42 11.61
C ILE A 409 28.30 -8.10 11.97
N GLY A 410 28.94 -8.94 12.78
CA GLY A 410 30.35 -8.77 13.13
C GLY A 410 31.28 -8.73 11.91
N LYS A 411 31.09 -9.67 10.95
CA LYS A 411 31.85 -9.71 9.69
C LYS A 411 31.63 -8.49 8.80
N MET A 412 30.40 -7.98 8.72
CA MET A 412 30.13 -6.71 8.03
C MET A 412 30.80 -5.55 8.77
N GLY A 413 30.83 -5.62 10.10
CA GLY A 413 31.47 -4.66 11.00
C GLY A 413 32.98 -4.49 10.80
N GLU A 414 33.70 -5.57 10.46
CA GLU A 414 35.16 -5.57 10.32
C GLU A 414 35.70 -4.57 9.28
N ASN A 415 34.91 -4.23 8.27
CA ASN A 415 35.32 -3.32 7.19
C ASN A 415 34.67 -1.92 7.29
N ILE A 416 33.97 -1.61 8.39
CA ILE A 416 33.20 -0.35 8.52
C ILE A 416 34.07 0.89 8.27
N GLU A 417 35.29 0.96 8.79
CA GLU A 417 36.16 2.12 8.61
C GLU A 417 36.51 2.34 7.12
N ASN A 418 36.94 1.28 6.44
CA ASN A 418 37.25 1.29 5.01
C ASN A 418 35.99 1.58 4.15
N GLU A 419 34.83 1.09 4.57
CA GLU A 419 33.54 1.39 3.94
C GLU A 419 33.16 2.87 4.07
N ILE A 420 33.36 3.46 5.25
CA ILE A 420 33.14 4.90 5.49
C ILE A 420 34.09 5.73 4.63
N GLU A 421 35.39 5.40 4.60
CA GLU A 421 36.40 6.11 3.80
C GLU A 421 36.06 6.08 2.30
N ASN A 422 35.63 4.92 1.80
CA ASN A 422 35.25 4.74 0.40
C ASN A 422 33.81 5.11 0.09
N LYS A 423 33.06 5.62 1.07
CA LYS A 423 31.64 6.00 0.94
C LYS A 423 30.76 4.84 0.45
N ASN A 424 31.08 3.61 0.85
CA ASN A 424 30.33 2.42 0.52
C ASN A 424 29.37 2.06 1.66
N PHE A 425 28.06 2.22 1.44
CA PHE A 425 27.03 1.91 2.45
C PHE A 425 26.19 0.69 2.07
N SER A 426 26.69 -0.17 1.18
CA SER A 426 25.96 -1.35 0.70
C SER A 426 25.57 -2.32 1.82
N ASN A 427 26.35 -2.34 2.92
CA ASN A 427 26.15 -3.26 4.03
C ASN A 427 25.17 -2.75 5.10
N VAL A 428 24.75 -1.48 5.04
CA VAL A 428 23.81 -0.91 6.04
C VAL A 428 22.49 -1.68 6.03
N SER A 429 21.85 -1.84 4.87
CA SER A 429 20.55 -2.53 4.80
C SER A 429 20.63 -4.03 5.17
N PRO A 430 21.62 -4.82 4.68
CA PRO A 430 21.86 -6.18 5.16
C PRO A 430 22.07 -6.26 6.68
N MET A 431 22.90 -5.36 7.25
CA MET A 431 23.16 -5.34 8.69
C MET A 431 21.89 -5.05 9.48
N LEU A 432 21.06 -4.11 9.03
CA LEU A 432 19.76 -3.83 9.66
C LEU A 432 18.79 -5.01 9.53
N SER A 433 18.86 -5.78 8.44
CA SER A 433 18.06 -7.00 8.29
C SER A 433 18.48 -8.06 9.31
N ASP A 434 19.78 -8.29 9.48
CA ASP A 434 20.27 -9.23 10.49
C ASP A 434 19.95 -8.73 11.92
N THR A 435 19.99 -7.43 12.17
CA THR A 435 19.56 -6.82 13.45
C THR A 435 18.07 -7.08 13.71
N LEU A 436 17.21 -6.92 12.70
CA LEU A 436 15.77 -7.24 12.82
C LEU A 436 15.53 -8.72 13.14
N ASP A 437 16.24 -9.62 12.45
CA ASP A 437 16.15 -11.06 12.71
C ASP A 437 16.60 -11.39 14.14
N MET A 438 17.71 -10.79 14.61
CA MET A 438 18.17 -10.95 16.00
C MET A 438 17.18 -10.42 17.01
N LEU A 439 16.60 -9.24 16.80
CA LEU A 439 15.58 -8.66 17.69
C LEU A 439 14.32 -9.52 17.73
N SER A 440 13.88 -10.04 16.58
CA SER A 440 12.70 -10.91 16.48
C SER A 440 12.93 -12.18 17.29
N ASN A 441 14.08 -12.83 17.08
CA ASN A 441 14.47 -14.02 17.84
C ASN A 441 14.63 -13.72 19.34
N SER A 442 15.15 -12.54 19.70
CA SER A 442 15.27 -12.11 21.10
C SER A 442 13.91 -11.92 21.77
N TYR A 443 12.93 -11.35 21.06
CA TYR A 443 11.55 -11.23 21.53
C TYR A 443 10.95 -12.60 21.83
N TYR A 444 11.05 -13.55 20.90
CA TYR A 444 10.53 -14.91 21.13
C TYR A 444 11.31 -15.66 22.23
N LEU A 445 12.61 -15.42 22.35
CA LEU A 445 13.45 -15.99 23.41
C LEU A 445 12.96 -15.52 24.79
N LYS A 446 12.68 -14.22 24.92
CA LYS A 446 12.14 -13.63 26.16
C LYS A 446 10.80 -14.23 26.55
N ILE A 447 9.87 -14.35 25.60
CA ILE A 447 8.58 -15.01 25.82
C ILE A 447 8.77 -16.46 26.30
N SER A 448 9.64 -17.22 25.65
CA SER A 448 9.85 -18.65 25.94
C SER A 448 10.48 -18.85 27.33
N LEU A 449 11.48 -18.04 27.67
CA LEU A 449 12.11 -18.07 29.00
C LEU A 449 11.12 -17.67 30.10
N ASN A 450 10.33 -16.61 29.90
CA ASN A 450 9.29 -16.23 30.85
C ASN A 450 8.29 -17.36 31.06
N ARG A 451 7.88 -18.06 29.99
CA ARG A 451 6.98 -19.21 30.07
C ARG A 451 7.59 -20.37 30.86
N ILE A 452 8.88 -20.68 30.67
CA ILE A 452 9.58 -21.67 31.50
C ILE A 452 9.52 -21.25 32.96
N CYS A 453 9.80 -19.98 33.27
CA CYS A 453 9.73 -19.49 34.64
C CYS A 453 8.34 -19.62 35.29
N GLU A 454 7.28 -19.41 34.51
CA GLU A 454 5.89 -19.57 34.95
C GLU A 454 5.49 -21.03 35.21
N HIS A 455 6.09 -22.00 34.52
CA HIS A 455 5.74 -23.41 34.62
C HIS A 455 6.68 -24.21 35.54
N GLU A 456 7.95 -23.83 35.61
CA GLU A 456 9.00 -24.48 36.41
C GLU A 456 9.31 -23.72 37.71
N THR A 457 8.32 -22.97 38.24
CA THR A 457 8.51 -22.10 39.41
C THR A 457 9.04 -22.86 40.64
N GLU A 458 8.57 -24.08 40.89
CA GLU A 458 9.02 -24.87 42.05
C GLU A 458 10.50 -25.26 41.95
N GLU A 459 10.93 -25.72 40.77
CA GLU A 459 12.32 -26.10 40.53
C GLU A 459 13.23 -24.88 40.58
N LEU A 460 12.87 -23.81 39.86
CA LEU A 460 13.63 -22.56 39.80
C LEU A 460 13.70 -21.84 41.15
N SER A 461 12.71 -22.00 42.02
CA SER A 461 12.79 -21.49 43.39
C SER A 461 13.87 -22.17 44.23
N SER A 462 14.25 -23.40 43.88
CA SER A 462 15.26 -24.19 44.60
C SER A 462 16.66 -24.07 44.01
N THR A 463 16.76 -24.01 42.68
CA THR A 463 18.05 -24.00 41.95
C THR A 463 18.46 -22.61 41.49
N GLY A 464 17.51 -21.69 41.35
CA GLY A 464 17.70 -20.41 40.67
C GLY A 464 17.86 -20.59 39.16
N MET A 465 17.78 -19.48 38.43
CA MET A 465 18.10 -19.48 37.00
C MET A 465 19.61 -19.69 36.81
N PRO A 466 20.05 -20.61 35.92
CA PRO A 466 21.46 -20.81 35.65
C PRO A 466 22.17 -19.50 35.26
N ASN A 467 23.35 -19.25 35.85
CA ASN A 467 24.12 -18.03 35.61
C ASN A 467 24.46 -17.80 34.13
N GLU A 468 24.65 -18.87 33.35
CA GLU A 468 24.86 -18.78 31.91
C GLU A 468 23.65 -18.16 31.19
N ILE A 469 22.43 -18.56 31.56
CA ILE A 469 21.22 -17.99 30.99
C ILE A 469 21.03 -16.54 31.43
N LEU A 470 21.29 -16.21 32.70
CA LEU A 470 21.26 -14.82 33.19
C LEU A 470 22.26 -13.92 32.45
N ASN A 471 23.45 -14.42 32.15
CA ASN A 471 24.45 -13.69 31.36
C ASN A 471 23.95 -13.51 29.91
N ASN A 472 23.36 -14.53 29.30
CA ASN A 472 22.78 -14.42 27.95
C ASN A 472 21.61 -13.43 27.90
N ILE A 473 20.75 -13.39 28.93
CA ILE A 473 19.69 -12.37 29.07
C ILE A 473 20.29 -10.98 29.10
N SER A 474 21.35 -10.76 29.91
CA SER A 474 22.05 -9.47 29.96
C SER A 474 22.66 -9.08 28.61
N LEU A 475 23.18 -10.04 27.83
CA LEU A 475 23.69 -9.78 26.47
C LEU A 475 22.55 -9.39 25.52
N VAL A 476 21.40 -10.06 25.61
CA VAL A 476 20.21 -9.71 24.82
C VAL A 476 19.73 -8.31 25.15
N ASP A 477 19.59 -7.96 26.43
CA ASP A 477 19.17 -6.62 26.85
C ASP A 477 20.17 -5.55 26.40
N THR A 478 21.48 -5.84 26.49
CA THR A 478 22.54 -4.95 25.99
C THR A 478 22.42 -4.75 24.47
N PHE A 479 22.21 -5.83 23.72
CA PHE A 479 22.02 -5.77 22.27
C PHE A 479 20.77 -4.96 21.91
N VAL A 480 19.64 -5.17 22.60
CA VAL A 480 18.40 -4.41 22.37
C VAL A 480 18.63 -2.92 22.61
N SER A 481 19.36 -2.56 23.68
CA SER A 481 19.75 -1.18 23.97
C SER A 481 20.65 -0.59 22.87
N GLN A 482 21.67 -1.34 22.43
CA GLN A 482 22.54 -0.92 21.34
C GLN A 482 21.79 -0.75 20.02
N ALA A 483 20.87 -1.65 19.70
CA ALA A 483 20.02 -1.56 18.51
C ALA A 483 19.13 -0.31 18.56
N LYS A 484 18.61 0.04 19.74
CA LYS A 484 17.84 1.28 19.99
C LYS A 484 18.69 2.52 19.72
N GLU A 485 19.89 2.58 20.29
CA GLU A 485 20.83 3.69 20.10
C GLU A 485 21.27 3.82 18.64
N MET A 486 21.67 2.71 18.02
CA MET A 486 22.01 2.63 16.59
C MET A 486 20.84 3.14 15.73
N CYS A 487 19.61 2.73 16.05
CA CYS A 487 18.44 3.15 15.30
C CYS A 487 18.22 4.67 15.38
N VAL A 488 18.38 5.28 16.55
CA VAL A 488 18.27 6.72 16.73
C VAL A 488 19.36 7.44 15.94
N ALA A 489 20.62 7.04 16.12
CA ALA A 489 21.76 7.65 15.46
C ALA A 489 21.66 7.57 13.92
N LEU A 490 21.26 6.41 13.38
CA LEU A 490 21.07 6.27 11.94
C LEU A 490 19.92 7.14 11.44
N LYS A 491 18.74 7.13 12.10
CA LYS A 491 17.59 7.97 11.68
C LYS A 491 17.95 9.44 11.57
N GLU A 492 18.76 9.97 12.50
CA GLU A 492 19.23 11.37 12.47
C GLU A 492 20.18 11.67 11.30
N ASN A 493 21.00 10.69 10.89
CA ASN A 493 22.02 10.87 9.84
C ASN A 493 21.56 10.45 8.43
N MET A 494 20.50 9.64 8.29
CA MET A 494 20.00 9.17 6.99
C MET A 494 19.72 10.29 5.97
N PRO A 495 19.11 11.44 6.34
CA PRO A 495 18.91 12.54 5.39
C PRO A 495 20.23 13.12 4.87
N ILE A 496 21.27 13.17 5.71
CA ILE A 496 22.60 13.64 5.34
C ILE A 496 23.23 12.69 4.33
N PHE A 497 23.09 11.38 4.53
CA PHE A 497 23.61 10.37 3.59
C PHE A 497 22.94 10.46 2.21
N LEU A 498 21.63 10.70 2.18
CA LEU A 498 20.89 10.90 0.93
C LEU A 498 21.31 12.19 0.21
N LEU A 499 21.36 13.32 0.93
CA LEU A 499 21.77 14.62 0.37
C LEU A 499 23.23 14.63 -0.08
N GLY A 500 24.09 13.89 0.63
CA GLY A 500 25.49 13.70 0.29
C GLY A 500 25.76 12.72 -0.87
N GLY A 501 24.71 12.10 -1.43
CA GLY A 501 24.81 11.13 -2.52
C GLY A 501 25.47 9.80 -2.13
N LEU A 502 25.52 9.48 -0.83
CA LEU A 502 26.13 8.25 -0.29
C LEU A 502 25.22 7.03 -0.44
N ILE A 503 23.91 7.29 -0.49
CA ILE A 503 22.87 6.29 -0.71
C ILE A 503 21.87 6.80 -1.73
N LYS A 504 21.24 5.89 -2.46
CA LYS A 504 20.19 6.20 -3.43
C LYS A 504 18.84 6.33 -2.74
N GLY A 505 17.88 7.00 -3.38
CA GLY A 505 16.54 7.19 -2.82
C GLY A 505 15.79 5.89 -2.48
N HIS A 506 16.01 4.82 -3.25
CA HIS A 506 15.42 3.51 -2.94
C HIS A 506 16.06 2.86 -1.71
N GLU A 507 17.39 2.97 -1.56
CA GLU A 507 18.12 2.48 -0.38
C GLU A 507 17.69 3.24 0.88
N TYR A 508 17.56 4.57 0.79
CA TYR A 508 17.02 5.41 1.85
C TYR A 508 15.64 4.94 2.32
N THR A 509 14.74 4.61 1.38
CA THR A 509 13.40 4.14 1.69
C THR A 509 13.41 2.79 2.41
N ILE A 510 14.23 1.84 1.93
CA ILE A 510 14.37 0.51 2.53
C ILE A 510 14.95 0.62 3.94
N ILE A 511 16.04 1.38 4.10
CA ILE A 511 16.72 1.57 5.38
C ILE A 511 15.78 2.23 6.39
N ASN A 512 15.07 3.30 6.01
CA ASN A 512 14.12 3.94 6.91
C ASN A 512 12.99 3.02 7.35
N LYS A 513 12.51 2.14 6.46
CA LYS A 513 11.55 1.11 6.84
C LYS A 513 12.15 0.17 7.88
N GLN A 514 13.35 -0.37 7.62
CA GLN A 514 14.03 -1.27 8.57
C GLN A 514 14.27 -0.60 9.93
N LEU A 515 14.66 0.67 9.95
CA LEU A 515 14.82 1.45 11.18
C LEU A 515 13.48 1.72 11.90
N GLY A 516 12.39 1.87 11.15
CA GLY A 516 11.03 1.88 11.69
C GLY A 516 10.71 0.57 12.41
N ASP A 517 10.91 -0.54 11.70
CA ASP A 517 10.63 -1.89 12.19
C ASP A 517 11.47 -2.21 13.46
N ILE A 518 12.76 -1.83 13.47
CA ILE A 518 13.66 -1.99 14.63
C ILE A 518 13.11 -1.21 15.83
N HIS A 519 12.78 0.06 15.64
CA HIS A 519 12.30 0.91 16.72
C HIS A 519 11.02 0.36 17.36
N GLU A 520 10.08 -0.10 16.55
CA GLU A 520 8.83 -0.67 17.04
C GLU A 520 9.06 -2.00 17.77
N LEU A 521 9.91 -2.88 17.23
CA LEU A 521 10.20 -4.17 17.84
C LEU A 521 10.97 -4.03 19.17
N VAL A 522 11.87 -3.05 19.28
CA VAL A 522 12.51 -2.68 20.55
C VAL A 522 11.45 -2.28 21.58
N GLY A 523 10.51 -1.39 21.22
CA GLY A 523 9.44 -0.97 22.13
C GLY A 523 8.59 -2.15 22.61
N LYS A 524 8.30 -3.10 21.72
CA LYS A 524 7.57 -4.34 22.07
C LYS A 524 8.34 -5.25 23.01
N PHE A 525 9.64 -5.41 22.78
CA PHE A 525 10.50 -6.17 23.67
C PHE A 525 10.55 -5.54 25.07
N GLU A 526 10.64 -4.20 25.15
CA GLU A 526 10.66 -3.44 26.40
C GLU A 526 9.32 -3.49 27.15
N ASN A 527 8.18 -3.55 26.44
CA ASN A 527 6.85 -3.62 27.03
C ASN A 527 6.54 -4.94 27.75
N ILE A 528 7.34 -5.99 27.54
CA ILE A 528 7.24 -7.25 28.26
C ILE A 528 8.30 -7.23 29.35
N GLU A 529 7.91 -7.44 30.60
CA GLU A 529 8.89 -7.57 31.69
C GLU A 529 9.50 -8.97 31.69
N TRP A 530 10.78 -9.07 32.08
CA TRP A 530 11.38 -10.37 32.42
C TRP A 530 10.71 -10.91 33.69
N ASN A 531 10.48 -12.22 33.74
CA ASN A 531 10.06 -12.88 34.97
C ASN A 531 11.12 -12.65 36.07
N SER A 532 10.70 -12.59 37.33
CA SER A 532 11.60 -12.32 38.47
C SER A 532 12.79 -13.28 38.55
N PHE A 533 12.66 -14.53 38.11
CA PHE A 533 13.78 -15.49 38.07
C PHE A 533 14.86 -15.13 37.03
N CYS A 534 14.50 -14.37 35.99
CA CYS A 534 15.41 -13.91 34.94
C CYS A 534 16.20 -12.66 35.35
N ILE A 535 15.93 -12.07 36.51
CA ILE A 535 16.60 -10.87 37.00
C ILE A 535 17.73 -11.29 37.94
N LYS A 536 18.96 -10.87 37.65
CA LYS A 536 20.12 -11.13 38.50
C LYS A 536 19.96 -10.34 39.81
N ILE A 537 19.67 -11.03 40.91
CA ILE A 537 19.68 -10.42 42.25
C ILE A 537 21.15 -10.14 42.59
N VAL A 538 21.56 -8.88 42.55
CA VAL A 538 22.82 -8.46 43.17
C VAL A 538 22.58 -8.52 44.67
N SER A 539 23.02 -9.60 45.32
CA SER A 539 23.12 -9.63 46.78
C SER A 539 24.13 -8.57 47.20
N GLU A 540 23.67 -7.55 47.93
CA GLU A 540 24.50 -6.62 48.69
C GLU A 540 25.25 -7.40 49.79
N ASP A 541 26.31 -8.11 49.42
CA ASP A 541 27.22 -8.76 50.35
C ASP A 541 28.67 -8.44 49.92
N THR A 542 29.06 -7.18 50.10
CA THR A 542 30.45 -6.81 50.44
C THR A 542 30.44 -5.40 51.07
N GLU A 543 30.01 -5.30 52.33
CA GLU A 543 30.58 -4.31 53.22
C GLU A 543 32.03 -4.71 53.55
N ASN A 544 32.91 -3.70 53.54
CA ASN A 544 34.27 -3.70 54.08
C ASN A 544 35.33 -4.56 53.37
N ASN A 545 36.01 -3.95 52.41
CA ASN A 545 37.46 -3.75 52.57
C ASN A 545 37.91 -2.49 51.81
N SER A 546 38.05 -1.43 52.59
CA SER A 546 38.80 -0.23 52.26
C SER A 546 40.29 -0.57 52.10
N GLU A 547 40.88 -0.26 50.95
CA GLU A 547 42.28 0.17 50.91
C GLU A 547 42.52 1.13 49.75
N TYR A 548 43.03 2.30 50.12
CA TYR A 548 43.38 3.44 49.28
C TYR A 548 44.55 3.14 48.34
N SER A 549 44.52 3.68 47.12
CA SER A 549 45.62 4.50 46.57
C SER A 549 45.21 5.26 45.31
N GLU A 550 45.10 6.59 45.43
CA GLU A 550 45.26 7.55 44.33
C GLU A 550 46.72 7.58 43.86
N VAL A 551 46.97 7.61 42.53
CA VAL A 551 48.00 8.43 41.87
C VAL A 551 47.64 8.61 40.38
N ASP A 552 47.11 9.79 40.05
CA ASP A 552 47.47 10.71 38.95
C ASP A 552 48.08 10.23 37.60
N ASP A 553 47.35 10.62 36.53
CA ASP A 553 47.75 11.46 35.38
C ASP A 553 48.30 10.92 34.04
N VAL A 554 47.89 11.67 32.99
CA VAL A 554 48.38 11.83 31.58
C VAL A 554 47.99 10.69 30.60
N VAL A 555 47.32 10.89 29.45
CA VAL A 555 47.66 11.76 28.29
C VAL A 555 46.45 11.97 27.35
N LYS A 556 46.22 13.22 26.95
CA LYS A 556 45.40 13.72 25.81
C LYS A 556 45.95 13.29 24.44
N ILE A 557 45.10 13.18 23.42
CA ILE A 557 45.29 13.56 21.98
C ILE A 557 43.94 13.20 21.29
N SER A 558 43.05 14.17 20.99
CA SER A 558 42.84 14.89 19.69
C SER A 558 42.65 13.95 18.50
N GLU A 559 41.68 14.08 17.60
CA GLU A 559 40.76 15.16 17.20
C GLU A 559 39.60 14.52 16.43
#